data_AF-A0A0G3MC21-F1
#
_entry.id   AF-A0A0G3MC21-F1
#
_cell.length_a   1.000
_cell.length_b   1.000
_cell.length_c   1.000
_cell.angle_alpha   90.00
_cell.angle_beta   90.00
_cell.angle_gamma   90.00
#
_symmetry.space_group_name_H-M   'P 1'
#
loop_
_entity.id
_entity.type
_entity.pdbx_description
1 polymer ?
#
loop_
_entity_poly.entity_id
_entity_poly.type
_entity_poly.pdbx_seq_one_letter_code
_entity_poly.pdbx_strand_id
1 'polypeptide(L)'
;MKRTLLISALLLSQFGTSQLLKTSGSKIVNDKGENIQLRGLGLGGWMLQEGYMLKTADFAGPQYKIKEKIAGLIGEDGMKEFYKAYLKNGITKQDIDFLAKAGFNSIRLPMHYNLYTLPIEKEPVKGKDTWLEEGFTMTDNLLQWCRENKIYLILDLHAAPGGQGNDANISDNDTSKPSLWESEENQRKTIALWRKLAERYKDEAWIGGYDIINEPNINFTGKNPNGTDEMSNAPLWKLQKEITTAIREVDKNHIIFIEGNGWGNNYNGLPSIWDDNMAFSFHKYWNYNDDKTIQFALDLRKKHNMPIWLGETGENSNVWFTELIQLLDKHTIGYAFWPMKKIDNIAGIANVKTTPEYEKLLQYWKNGGERPSKEYAQKALMQIADHYRFDNVEIKKDVIDAMFRQVTDASTKPFKEHIVPGRVFASEYDLGRMGSAYVDKDFINLWVSDPDKRSEWNSGQQMRNDGVDIYLCNDKITNRYYVGKTEAGEWLQYTITAKADKNYLFQIRYSSRKASKIKLETASGKPLATVSLSPTGKKEHWNTVSVKNIHLRKGENKIRIIFENDGVNLNYFEVK
;
A
#
# COMPACT_ATOMS: atom_id res chain seq x y z
N MET A 1 15.87 63.88 -37.47
CA MET A 1 14.83 63.04 -36.83
C MET A 1 15.46 61.72 -36.41
N LYS A 2 15.81 61.55 -35.13
CA LYS A 2 16.21 60.26 -34.56
C LYS A 2 15.27 59.97 -33.39
N ARG A 3 14.43 58.94 -33.54
CA ARG A 3 13.53 58.44 -32.51
C ARG A 3 14.32 57.43 -31.67
N THR A 4 14.45 57.70 -30.38
CA THR A 4 14.95 56.73 -29.40
C THR A 4 13.71 56.06 -28.78
N LEU A 5 13.49 54.79 -29.09
CA LEU A 5 12.53 53.95 -28.38
C LEU A 5 13.16 53.51 -27.06
N LEU A 6 12.53 53.87 -25.94
CA LEU A 6 12.74 53.23 -24.65
C LEU A 6 11.91 51.94 -24.63
N ILE A 7 12.55 50.78 -24.58
CA ILE A 7 11.89 49.50 -24.31
C ILE A 7 12.07 49.21 -22.82
N SER A 8 11.01 49.39 -22.04
CA SER A 8 10.94 48.88 -20.66
C SER A 8 10.72 47.37 -20.72
N ALA A 9 11.72 46.61 -20.26
CA ALA A 9 11.59 45.18 -20.02
C ALA A 9 10.78 44.94 -18.74
N LEU A 10 9.51 44.53 -18.90
CA LEU A 10 8.74 43.87 -17.85
C LEU A 10 9.32 42.47 -17.65
N LEU A 11 10.22 42.34 -16.67
CA LEU A 11 10.56 41.04 -16.07
C LEU A 11 9.35 40.55 -15.28
N LEU A 12 8.45 39.83 -15.94
CA LEU A 12 7.48 38.97 -15.27
C LEU A 12 8.26 37.79 -14.68
N SER A 13 8.69 37.95 -13.42
CA SER A 13 9.09 36.83 -12.59
C SER A 13 7.88 35.91 -12.38
N GLN A 14 7.78 34.84 -13.16
CA GLN A 14 7.01 33.67 -12.75
C GLN A 14 7.75 33.00 -11.59
N PHE A 15 7.59 33.53 -10.38
CA PHE A 15 7.79 32.73 -9.19
C PHE A 15 6.70 31.65 -9.22
N GLY A 16 7.11 30.40 -9.40
CA GLY A 16 6.22 29.25 -9.25
C GLY A 16 5.54 29.34 -7.89
N THR A 17 4.21 29.46 -7.93
CA THR A 17 3.41 29.78 -6.76
C THR A 17 3.39 28.61 -5.78
N SER A 18 3.58 28.92 -4.51
CA SER A 18 3.20 28.05 -3.40
C SER A 18 1.72 27.65 -3.57
N GLN A 19 1.42 26.35 -3.63
CA GLN A 19 0.05 25.84 -3.72
C GLN A 19 -0.41 25.29 -2.37
N LEU A 20 -0.57 26.16 -1.37
CA LEU A 20 -1.21 25.75 -0.11
C LEU A 20 -2.59 25.18 -0.42
N LEU A 21 -2.81 23.91 -0.07
CA LEU A 21 -4.11 23.27 -0.22
C LEU A 21 -5.10 23.87 0.78
N LYS A 22 -6.33 24.08 0.33
CA LYS A 22 -7.46 24.52 1.15
C LYS A 22 -8.72 23.76 0.82
N THR A 23 -9.65 23.75 1.74
CA THR A 23 -11.00 23.23 1.48
C THR A 23 -11.86 24.32 0.83
N SER A 24 -12.75 23.89 -0.06
CA SER A 24 -13.74 24.76 -0.72
C SER A 24 -15.01 23.95 -0.96
N GLY A 25 -15.96 24.08 -0.04
CA GLY A 25 -17.12 23.19 0.03
C GLY A 25 -16.67 21.73 0.11
N SER A 26 -17.17 20.90 -0.80
CA SER A 26 -16.85 19.46 -0.86
C SER A 26 -15.51 19.10 -1.52
N LYS A 27 -14.65 20.08 -1.84
CA LYS A 27 -13.42 19.90 -2.61
C LYS A 27 -12.17 20.35 -1.86
N ILE A 28 -11.04 19.71 -2.15
CA ILE A 28 -9.72 20.23 -1.83
C ILE A 28 -9.21 20.97 -3.06
N VAL A 29 -8.77 22.22 -2.89
CA VAL A 29 -8.31 23.08 -3.99
C VAL A 29 -6.93 23.64 -3.72
N ASN A 30 -6.20 23.95 -4.79
CA ASN A 30 -4.95 24.72 -4.70
C ASN A 30 -5.21 26.23 -4.60
N ASP A 31 -4.13 27.01 -4.59
CA ASP A 31 -4.12 28.48 -4.60
C ASP A 31 -4.89 29.13 -5.77
N LYS A 32 -5.10 28.38 -6.86
CA LYS A 32 -5.86 28.82 -8.05
C LYS A 32 -7.33 28.41 -8.01
N GLY A 33 -7.79 27.72 -6.96
CA GLY A 33 -9.14 27.19 -6.86
C GLY A 33 -9.37 25.93 -7.71
N GLU A 34 -8.30 25.32 -8.24
CA GLU A 34 -8.39 24.07 -9.01
C GLU A 34 -8.50 22.89 -8.05
N ASN A 35 -9.42 21.95 -8.34
CA ASN A 35 -9.59 20.76 -7.51
C ASN A 35 -8.35 19.86 -7.58
N ILE A 36 -7.80 19.52 -6.42
CA ILE A 36 -6.70 18.57 -6.27
C ILE A 36 -7.26 17.28 -5.69
N GLN A 37 -7.35 16.25 -6.51
CA GLN A 37 -7.58 14.90 -6.03
C GLN A 37 -6.24 14.30 -5.59
N LEU A 38 -6.08 14.11 -4.28
CA LEU A 38 -4.90 13.50 -3.69
C LEU A 38 -4.86 12.02 -4.09
N ARG A 39 -3.84 11.61 -4.84
CA ARG A 39 -3.57 10.22 -5.26
C ARG A 39 -2.29 9.80 -4.60
N GLY A 40 -2.44 9.20 -3.43
CA GLY A 40 -1.34 9.01 -2.50
C GLY A 40 -1.02 7.58 -2.15
N LEU A 41 0.05 7.46 -1.37
CA LEU A 41 0.54 6.24 -0.77
C LEU A 41 1.03 6.55 0.65
N GLY A 42 0.74 5.66 1.59
CA GLY A 42 1.23 5.71 2.97
C GLY A 42 2.59 5.03 3.10
N LEU A 43 3.51 5.69 3.82
CA LEU A 43 4.86 5.16 4.09
C LEU A 43 4.88 4.22 5.30
N GLY A 44 3.95 3.27 5.32
CA GLY A 44 3.83 2.26 6.36
C GLY A 44 5.06 1.37 6.47
N GLY A 45 5.32 0.92 7.69
CA GLY A 45 6.50 0.12 8.01
C GLY A 45 7.76 0.95 8.25
N TRP A 46 7.78 2.27 8.00
CA TRP A 46 8.97 3.09 8.18
C TRP A 46 9.07 3.68 9.61
N MET A 47 8.55 4.90 9.81
CA MET A 47 8.54 5.58 11.12
C MET A 47 7.65 4.89 12.14
N LEU A 48 6.58 4.25 11.65
CA LEU A 48 5.75 3.31 12.38
C LEU A 48 5.83 1.93 11.72
N GLN A 49 5.96 0.90 12.54
CA GLN A 49 5.92 -0.50 12.13
C GLN A 49 4.69 -1.21 12.67
N GLU A 50 4.01 -1.91 11.77
CA GLU A 50 3.02 -2.92 12.13
C GLU A 50 3.63 -4.31 11.96
N GLY A 51 3.39 -5.21 12.92
CA GLY A 51 4.07 -6.50 12.96
C GLY A 51 3.85 -7.36 11.72
N TYR A 52 2.70 -7.27 11.03
CA TYR A 52 2.48 -8.06 9.82
C TYR A 52 3.42 -7.67 8.68
N MET A 53 3.91 -6.42 8.65
CA MET A 53 4.80 -5.95 7.60
C MET A 53 6.21 -6.52 7.71
N LEU A 54 6.62 -6.88 8.94
CA LEU A 54 7.89 -7.51 9.27
C LEU A 54 7.74 -9.03 9.54
N LYS A 55 6.54 -9.60 9.33
CA LYS A 55 6.21 -11.00 9.66
C LYS A 55 6.37 -11.36 11.14
N THR A 56 6.16 -10.40 12.03
CA THR A 56 6.22 -10.57 13.49
C THR A 56 4.85 -10.62 14.17
N ALA A 57 3.75 -10.37 13.45
CA ALA A 57 2.39 -10.26 14.00
C ALA A 57 1.99 -11.37 15.00
N ASP A 58 2.38 -12.62 14.71
CA ASP A 58 2.05 -13.78 15.55
C ASP A 58 2.66 -13.76 16.97
N PHE A 59 3.71 -12.98 17.20
CA PHE A 59 4.47 -12.99 18.47
C PHE A 59 4.93 -11.61 18.96
N ALA A 60 4.88 -10.59 18.10
CA ALA A 60 5.24 -9.21 18.36
C ALA A 60 4.55 -8.32 17.31
N GLY A 61 3.26 -8.04 17.57
CA GLY A 61 2.44 -7.19 16.72
C GLY A 61 2.78 -5.69 16.85
N PRO A 62 2.65 -5.09 18.05
CA PRO A 62 3.02 -3.70 18.31
C PRO A 62 4.53 -3.46 18.17
N GLN A 63 4.92 -2.29 17.69
CA GLN A 63 6.31 -1.89 17.48
C GLN A 63 7.18 -2.02 18.74
N TYR A 64 6.67 -1.67 19.92
CA TYR A 64 7.43 -1.79 21.16
C TYR A 64 7.79 -3.26 21.48
N LYS A 65 6.92 -4.21 21.14
CA LYS A 65 7.21 -5.66 21.27
C LYS A 65 8.23 -6.13 20.24
N ILE A 66 8.23 -5.58 19.03
CA ILE A 66 9.27 -5.87 18.03
C ILE A 66 10.64 -5.42 18.57
N LYS A 67 10.71 -4.18 19.10
CA LYS A 67 11.90 -3.63 19.74
C LYS A 67 12.39 -4.50 20.90
N GLU A 68 11.50 -4.92 21.80
CA GLU A 68 11.82 -5.82 22.91
C GLU A 68 12.41 -7.17 22.43
N LYS A 69 11.83 -7.78 21.39
CA LYS A 69 12.33 -9.06 20.83
C LYS A 69 13.73 -8.91 20.23
N ILE A 70 13.98 -7.80 19.53
CA ILE A 70 15.30 -7.50 18.95
C ILE A 70 16.31 -7.22 20.07
N ALA A 71 16.01 -6.30 20.99
CA ALA A 71 16.88 -5.97 22.11
C ALA A 71 17.18 -7.19 23.00
N GLY A 72 16.17 -8.04 23.23
CA GLY A 72 16.34 -9.29 23.98
C GLY A 72 17.30 -10.27 23.32
N LEU A 73 17.48 -10.22 21.99
CA LEU A 73 18.36 -11.11 21.23
C LEU A 73 19.77 -10.53 21.03
N ILE A 74 19.88 -9.26 20.64
CA ILE A 74 21.15 -8.61 20.27
C ILE A 74 21.60 -7.49 21.21
N GLY A 75 20.86 -7.20 22.27
CA GLY A 75 21.11 -6.12 23.21
C GLY A 75 20.63 -4.75 22.71
N GLU A 76 20.54 -3.79 23.63
CA GLU A 76 20.07 -2.42 23.36
C GLU A 76 20.89 -1.70 22.27
N ASP A 77 22.22 -1.82 22.31
CA ASP A 77 23.07 -1.15 21.32
C ASP A 77 22.92 -1.77 19.93
N GLY A 78 22.82 -3.10 19.84
CA GLY A 78 22.55 -3.79 18.57
C GLY A 78 21.18 -3.44 18.00
N MET A 79 20.16 -3.31 18.86
CA MET A 79 18.84 -2.82 18.45
C MET A 79 18.92 -1.39 17.89
N LYS A 80 19.60 -0.47 18.59
CA LYS A 80 19.79 0.91 18.11
C LYS A 80 20.51 0.97 16.77
N GLU A 81 21.56 0.16 16.59
CA GLU A 81 22.28 0.05 15.31
C GLU A 81 21.37 -0.44 14.18
N PHE A 82 20.56 -1.48 14.45
CA PHE A 82 19.56 -1.97 13.50
C PHE A 82 18.56 -0.88 13.13
N TYR A 83 17.94 -0.20 14.11
CA TYR A 83 16.93 0.83 13.83
C TYR A 83 17.51 2.03 13.09
N LYS A 84 18.75 2.44 13.41
CA LYS A 84 19.45 3.48 12.66
C LYS A 84 19.61 3.10 11.18
N ALA A 85 19.99 1.86 10.89
CA ALA A 85 20.11 1.39 9.52
C ALA A 85 18.74 1.22 8.84
N TYR A 86 17.76 0.66 9.55
CA TYR A 86 16.41 0.44 9.09
C TYR A 86 15.72 1.76 8.68
N LEU A 87 15.75 2.77 9.55
CA LEU A 87 15.16 4.08 9.26
C LEU A 87 15.89 4.80 8.13
N LYS A 88 17.23 4.71 8.08
CA LYS A 88 18.03 5.31 7.00
C LYS A 88 17.73 4.70 5.63
N ASN A 89 17.50 3.39 5.58
CA ASN A 89 17.28 2.65 4.34
C ASN A 89 15.81 2.52 3.96
N GLY A 90 14.91 2.71 4.93
CA GLY A 90 13.47 2.49 4.80
C GLY A 90 12.84 3.34 3.70
N ILE A 91 13.09 4.65 3.71
CA ILE A 91 12.66 5.58 2.66
C ILE A 91 13.80 6.55 2.35
N THR A 92 14.07 6.73 1.07
CA THR A 92 15.12 7.57 0.51
C THR A 92 14.55 8.48 -0.59
N LYS A 93 15.36 9.41 -1.09
CA LYS A 93 14.96 10.24 -2.24
C LYS A 93 14.53 9.41 -3.46
N GLN A 94 15.20 8.29 -3.74
CA GLN A 94 14.89 7.43 -4.89
C GLN A 94 13.46 6.88 -4.82
N ASP A 95 12.98 6.58 -3.62
CA ASP A 95 11.60 6.14 -3.39
C ASP A 95 10.61 7.23 -3.83
N ILE A 96 10.86 8.48 -3.45
CA ILE A 96 9.96 9.60 -3.74
C ILE A 96 10.00 9.98 -5.23
N ASP A 97 11.19 9.98 -5.83
CA ASP A 97 11.37 10.18 -7.27
C ASP A 97 10.60 9.13 -8.08
N PHE A 98 10.60 7.88 -7.60
CA PHE A 98 9.86 6.79 -8.21
C PHE A 98 8.34 6.98 -8.08
N LEU A 99 7.83 7.32 -6.89
CA LEU A 99 6.41 7.56 -6.67
C LEU A 99 5.87 8.67 -7.56
N ALA A 100 6.60 9.78 -7.67
CA ALA A 100 6.25 10.89 -8.56
C ALA A 100 6.14 10.44 -10.01
N LYS A 101 7.15 9.68 -10.48
CA LYS A 101 7.17 9.14 -11.84
C LYS A 101 6.06 8.12 -12.11
N ALA A 102 5.64 7.36 -11.10
CA ALA A 102 4.56 6.40 -11.22
C ALA A 102 3.18 7.09 -11.36
N GLY A 103 3.05 8.34 -10.88
CA GLY A 103 1.84 9.15 -11.00
C GLY A 103 1.21 9.56 -9.66
N PHE A 104 1.85 9.24 -8.53
CA PHE A 104 1.40 9.71 -7.22
C PHE A 104 1.64 11.22 -7.08
N ASN A 105 0.71 11.94 -6.46
CA ASN A 105 0.82 13.38 -6.20
C ASN A 105 0.75 13.73 -4.71
N SER A 106 0.56 12.73 -3.84
CA SER A 106 0.62 12.90 -2.39
C SER A 106 1.24 11.70 -1.70
N ILE A 107 1.70 11.91 -0.47
CA ILE A 107 2.22 10.90 0.44
C ILE A 107 1.61 11.14 1.82
N ARG A 108 1.14 10.08 2.47
CA ARG A 108 0.78 10.09 3.90
C ARG A 108 1.97 9.56 4.71
N LEU A 109 2.43 10.32 5.69
CA LEU A 109 3.55 9.95 6.56
C LEU A 109 3.00 9.49 7.93
N PRO A 110 3.00 8.18 8.20
CA PRO A 110 2.61 7.63 9.50
C PRO A 110 3.70 7.90 10.51
N MET A 111 3.50 8.92 11.34
CA MET A 111 4.44 9.32 12.37
C MET A 111 4.19 8.52 13.65
N HIS A 112 5.28 8.09 14.27
CA HIS A 112 5.24 7.61 15.65
C HIS A 112 5.82 8.66 16.58
N TYR A 113 5.08 9.04 17.63
CA TYR A 113 5.51 10.08 18.57
C TYR A 113 6.91 9.86 19.17
N ASN A 114 7.35 8.61 19.32
CA ASN A 114 8.62 8.25 19.98
C ASN A 114 9.87 8.67 19.19
N LEU A 115 9.71 9.12 17.94
CA LEU A 115 10.77 9.74 17.14
C LEU A 115 10.85 11.27 17.36
N TYR A 116 9.84 11.88 17.97
CA TYR A 116 9.71 13.34 18.13
C TYR A 116 9.75 13.78 19.59
N THR A 117 9.29 12.94 20.52
CA THR A 117 9.28 13.22 21.96
C THR A 117 9.43 11.93 22.77
N LEU A 118 9.95 12.06 23.99
CA LEU A 118 9.94 10.94 24.93
C LEU A 118 8.50 10.61 25.38
N PRO A 119 8.22 9.33 25.71
CA PRO A 119 7.01 8.96 26.43
C PRO A 119 6.99 9.59 27.82
N ILE A 120 5.79 9.79 28.39
CA ILE A 120 5.60 10.53 29.65
C ILE A 120 6.39 9.91 30.82
N GLU A 121 6.61 8.59 30.82
CA GLU A 121 7.32 7.87 31.87
C GLU A 121 8.84 8.08 31.82
N LYS A 122 9.36 8.57 30.69
CA LYS A 122 10.79 8.82 30.49
C LYS A 122 11.15 10.31 30.54
N GLU A 123 10.18 11.20 30.75
CA GLU A 123 10.46 12.62 30.88
C GLU A 123 11.22 12.90 32.19
N PRO A 124 12.36 13.62 32.15
CA PRO A 124 13.14 13.93 33.35
C PRO A 124 12.40 14.91 34.27
N VAL A 125 11.45 15.69 33.74
CA VAL A 125 10.61 16.61 34.49
C VAL A 125 9.16 16.44 34.04
N LYS A 126 8.29 16.03 34.96
CA LYS A 126 6.86 15.87 34.71
C LYS A 126 6.24 17.15 34.14
N GLY A 127 5.42 17.03 33.09
CA GLY A 127 4.76 18.16 32.44
C GLY A 127 5.65 18.94 31.45
N LYS A 128 6.92 18.52 31.26
CA LYS A 128 7.81 19.07 30.22
C LYS A 128 7.98 18.05 29.09
N ASP A 129 8.25 18.59 27.90
CA ASP A 129 8.43 17.80 26.68
C ASP A 129 9.89 17.83 26.24
N THR A 130 10.53 16.66 26.24
CA THR A 130 11.85 16.46 25.64
C THR A 130 11.68 16.16 24.16
N TRP A 131 12.12 17.09 23.32
CA TRP A 131 12.02 16.97 21.86
C TRP A 131 13.23 16.24 21.29
N LEU A 132 12.95 15.30 20.38
CA LEU A 132 13.95 14.47 19.71
C LEU A 132 14.09 14.96 18.27
N GLU A 133 15.28 15.44 17.91
CA GLU A 133 15.53 16.04 16.59
C GLU A 133 15.46 15.03 15.43
N GLU A 134 15.62 13.74 15.71
CA GLU A 134 15.65 12.67 14.70
C GLU A 134 14.37 12.62 13.86
N GLY A 135 13.19 12.60 14.48
CA GLY A 135 11.91 12.59 13.77
C GLY A 135 11.67 13.86 12.94
N PHE A 136 12.06 15.03 13.45
CA PHE A 136 11.98 16.30 12.71
C PHE A 136 12.89 16.28 11.49
N THR A 137 14.16 15.90 11.66
CA THR A 137 15.13 15.81 10.55
C THR A 137 14.67 14.84 9.48
N MET A 138 14.13 13.68 9.85
CA MET A 138 13.60 12.71 8.89
C MET A 138 12.41 13.26 8.11
N THR A 139 11.52 14.00 8.78
CA THR A 139 10.37 14.65 8.13
C THR A 139 10.80 15.79 7.20
N ASP A 140 11.77 16.61 7.61
CA ASP A 140 12.32 17.68 6.76
C ASP A 140 12.95 17.12 5.49
N ASN A 141 13.71 16.03 5.61
CA ASN A 141 14.31 15.35 4.47
C ASN A 141 13.24 14.82 3.51
N LEU A 142 12.20 14.16 4.02
CA LEU A 142 11.07 13.70 3.20
C LEU A 142 10.35 14.87 2.53
N LEU A 143 10.05 15.93 3.29
CA LEU A 143 9.39 17.13 2.78
C LEU A 143 10.22 17.79 1.67
N GLN A 144 11.55 17.81 1.80
CA GLN A 144 12.43 18.27 0.74
C GLN A 144 12.27 17.44 -0.55
N TRP A 145 12.30 16.11 -0.44
CA TRP A 145 12.13 15.24 -1.62
C TRP A 145 10.74 15.38 -2.24
N CYS A 146 9.70 15.55 -1.42
CA CYS A 146 8.33 15.82 -1.85
C CYS A 146 8.25 17.16 -2.61
N ARG A 147 8.85 18.23 -2.08
CA ARG A 147 8.93 19.56 -2.73
C ARG A 147 9.59 19.48 -4.09
N GLU A 148 10.73 18.78 -4.19
CA GLU A 148 11.47 18.61 -5.45
C GLU A 148 10.67 17.84 -6.51
N ASN A 149 9.78 16.94 -6.07
CA ASN A 149 8.91 16.13 -6.93
C ASN A 149 7.49 16.66 -7.10
N LYS A 150 7.14 17.80 -6.47
CA LYS A 150 5.78 18.36 -6.46
C LYS A 150 4.72 17.38 -5.93
N ILE A 151 5.08 16.67 -4.87
CA ILE A 151 4.20 15.76 -4.12
C ILE A 151 3.79 16.46 -2.82
N TYR A 152 2.51 16.41 -2.48
CA TYR A 152 2.02 16.87 -1.17
C TYR A 152 2.32 15.84 -0.07
N LEU A 153 2.86 16.29 1.05
CA LEU A 153 3.09 15.48 2.24
C LEU A 153 1.99 15.73 3.26
N ILE A 154 1.28 14.68 3.66
CA ILE A 154 0.26 14.72 4.71
C ILE A 154 0.89 14.07 5.94
N LEU A 155 0.96 14.82 7.03
CA LEU A 155 1.49 14.32 8.30
C LEU A 155 0.38 13.62 9.04
N ASP A 156 0.59 12.36 9.40
CA ASP A 156 -0.38 11.53 10.11
C ASP A 156 0.19 11.11 11.47
N LEU A 157 -0.48 11.47 12.57
CA LEU A 157 -0.08 10.96 13.88
C LEU A 157 -0.66 9.56 14.09
N HIS A 158 0.10 8.60 13.61
CA HIS A 158 -0.34 7.21 13.54
C HIS A 158 -0.18 6.44 14.85
N ALA A 159 0.84 6.77 15.64
CA ALA A 159 0.95 6.33 17.03
C ALA A 159 1.14 7.55 17.93
N ALA A 160 0.08 7.89 18.68
CA ALA A 160 0.07 8.99 19.64
C ALA A 160 0.70 8.59 21.00
N PRO A 161 1.17 9.55 21.81
CA PRO A 161 1.55 9.29 23.20
C PRO A 161 0.48 8.47 23.95
N GLY A 162 0.87 7.32 24.49
CA GLY A 162 -0.02 6.37 25.18
C GLY A 162 -0.84 5.44 24.27
N GLY A 163 -0.89 5.66 22.95
CA GLY A 163 -1.70 4.85 22.04
C GLY A 163 -3.18 5.22 22.07
N GLN A 164 -3.76 5.40 20.88
CA GLN A 164 -5.12 5.93 20.69
C GLN A 164 -6.21 4.87 20.47
N GLY A 165 -5.89 3.58 20.50
CA GLY A 165 -6.85 2.50 20.23
C GLY A 165 -6.52 1.18 20.92
N ASN A 166 -7.48 0.26 20.90
CA ASN A 166 -7.33 -1.09 21.44
C ASN A 166 -6.60 -2.04 20.49
N ASP A 167 -6.61 -1.76 19.20
CA ASP A 167 -5.73 -2.41 18.24
C ASP A 167 -4.30 -1.86 18.42
N ALA A 168 -3.54 -2.58 19.23
CA ALA A 168 -2.17 -2.21 19.57
C ALA A 168 -1.20 -2.36 18.39
N ASN A 169 -1.56 -3.09 17.33
CA ASN A 169 -0.67 -3.27 16.17
C ASN A 169 -0.46 -1.95 15.42
N ILE A 170 -1.54 -1.17 15.27
CA ILE A 170 -1.55 0.10 14.54
C ILE A 170 -1.17 1.29 15.44
N SER A 171 -1.51 1.24 16.74
CA SER A 171 -1.38 2.39 17.66
C SER A 171 -0.17 2.33 18.59
N ASP A 172 0.60 1.24 18.56
CA ASP A 172 1.68 0.91 19.50
C ASP A 172 1.28 1.03 20.98
N ASN A 173 0.01 0.72 21.29
CA ASN A 173 -0.54 0.81 22.65
C ASN A 173 0.07 -0.26 23.57
N ASP A 174 0.86 0.18 24.55
CA ASP A 174 1.36 -0.68 25.63
C ASP A 174 0.33 -0.70 26.77
N THR A 175 -0.51 -1.74 26.77
CA THR A 175 -1.63 -1.90 27.72
C THR A 175 -1.21 -2.05 29.18
N SER A 176 0.08 -2.08 29.49
CA SER A 176 0.60 -2.01 30.86
C SER A 176 0.70 -0.57 31.41
N LYS A 177 0.49 0.44 30.56
CA LYS A 177 0.58 1.87 30.85
C LYS A 177 -0.75 2.57 30.52
N PRO A 178 -1.02 3.75 31.11
CA PRO A 178 -2.19 4.54 30.76
C PRO A 178 -2.20 4.93 29.28
N SER A 179 -3.33 4.69 28.62
CA SER A 179 -3.52 5.06 27.21
C SER A 179 -3.61 6.58 26.99
N LEU A 180 -3.77 7.02 25.75
CA LEU A 180 -4.09 8.42 25.42
C LEU A 180 -5.37 8.88 26.14
N TRP A 181 -6.33 7.98 26.35
CA TRP A 181 -7.65 8.30 26.87
C TRP A 181 -7.72 8.31 28.40
N GLU A 182 -6.74 7.66 29.06
CA GLU A 182 -6.67 7.53 30.52
C GLU A 182 -5.70 8.54 31.17
N SER A 183 -4.94 9.28 30.37
CA SER A 183 -3.88 10.17 30.85
C SER A 183 -3.99 11.57 30.23
N GLU A 184 -4.30 12.56 31.09
CA GLU A 184 -4.27 13.98 30.72
C GLU A 184 -2.88 14.42 30.23
N GLU A 185 -1.81 13.82 30.75
CA GLU A 185 -0.44 14.14 30.34
C GLU A 185 -0.11 13.60 28.94
N ASN A 186 -0.66 12.43 28.56
CA ASN A 186 -0.56 11.94 27.18
C ASN A 186 -1.34 12.86 26.21
N GLN A 187 -2.53 13.33 26.60
CA GLN A 187 -3.31 14.29 25.81
C GLN A 187 -2.56 15.62 25.65
N ARG A 188 -2.07 16.19 26.76
CA ARG A 188 -1.27 17.43 26.75
C ARG A 188 -0.05 17.30 25.85
N LYS A 189 0.70 16.19 25.94
CA LYS A 189 1.89 15.94 25.12
C LYS A 189 1.53 15.76 23.63
N THR A 190 0.41 15.11 23.32
CA THR A 190 -0.12 15.00 21.94
C THR A 190 -0.43 16.37 21.35
N ILE A 191 -1.13 17.22 22.10
CA ILE A 191 -1.44 18.60 21.71
C ILE A 191 -0.15 19.41 21.51
N ALA A 192 0.82 19.28 22.43
CA ALA A 192 2.11 19.97 22.34
C ALA A 192 2.93 19.54 21.12
N LEU A 193 2.92 18.24 20.78
CA LEU A 193 3.60 17.70 19.59
C LEU A 193 2.98 18.31 18.32
N TRP A 194 1.65 18.30 18.21
CA TRP A 194 0.97 18.90 17.05
C TRP A 194 1.24 20.38 16.90
N ARG A 195 1.16 21.15 18.00
CA ARG A 195 1.54 22.58 17.98
C ARG A 195 2.97 22.77 17.51
N LYS A 196 3.91 21.89 17.91
CA LYS A 196 5.31 22.00 17.51
C LYS A 196 5.56 21.66 16.04
N LEU A 197 4.88 20.63 15.52
CA LEU A 197 4.91 20.30 14.09
C LEU A 197 4.32 21.44 13.26
N ALA A 198 3.15 21.96 13.66
CA ALA A 198 2.51 23.07 12.98
C ALA A 198 3.37 24.34 12.97
N GLU A 199 3.99 24.72 14.10
CA GLU A 199 4.90 25.87 14.16
C GLU A 199 6.06 25.72 13.16
N ARG A 200 6.61 24.50 13.04
CA ARG A 200 7.73 24.21 12.13
C ARG A 200 7.33 24.31 10.66
N TYR A 201 6.11 23.88 10.31
CA TYR A 201 5.70 23.67 8.93
C TYR A 201 4.63 24.63 8.40
N LYS A 202 4.17 25.61 9.19
CA LYS A 202 3.09 26.55 8.83
C LYS A 202 3.24 27.30 7.50
N ASP A 203 4.48 27.47 7.03
CA ASP A 203 4.83 28.18 5.80
C ASP A 203 5.17 27.23 4.63
N GLU A 204 5.10 25.91 4.84
CA GLU A 204 5.55 24.89 3.88
C GLU A 204 4.44 24.44 2.91
N ALA A 205 4.43 25.04 1.73
CA ALA A 205 3.42 24.81 0.68
C ALA A 205 3.17 23.34 0.28
N TRP A 206 4.18 22.48 0.45
CA TRP A 206 4.09 21.06 0.10
C TRP A 206 3.62 20.18 1.25
N ILE A 207 3.31 20.75 2.41
CA ILE A 207 2.47 20.10 3.39
C ILE A 207 1.02 20.20 2.91
N GLY A 208 0.41 19.06 2.63
CA GLY A 208 -0.99 18.98 2.19
C GLY A 208 -1.99 19.13 3.34
N GLY A 209 -1.55 18.86 4.58
CA GLY A 209 -2.36 18.97 5.78
C GLY A 209 -1.89 18.05 6.90
N TYR A 210 -2.67 18.05 7.98
CA TYR A 210 -2.41 17.31 9.20
C TYR A 210 -3.56 16.36 9.49
N ASP A 211 -3.29 15.07 9.44
CA ASP A 211 -4.18 13.99 9.85
C ASP A 211 -3.92 13.68 11.33
N ILE A 212 -4.79 14.24 12.17
CA ILE A 212 -4.39 14.57 13.55
C ILE A 212 -4.40 13.37 14.50
N ILE A 213 -5.13 12.30 14.17
CA ILE A 213 -5.18 11.07 14.95
C ILE A 213 -5.66 9.91 14.07
N ASN A 214 -4.77 8.95 13.81
CA ASN A 214 -5.11 7.78 13.00
C ASN A 214 -5.99 6.78 13.77
N GLU A 215 -7.04 6.32 13.12
CA GLU A 215 -7.88 5.17 13.50
C GLU A 215 -8.13 5.01 15.02
N PRO A 216 -8.69 6.00 15.73
CA PRO A 216 -9.21 5.74 17.07
C PRO A 216 -10.14 4.53 17.03
N ASN A 217 -9.95 3.60 17.96
CA ASN A 217 -10.76 2.39 18.07
C ASN A 217 -10.90 2.03 19.56
N ILE A 218 -11.76 2.76 20.26
CA ILE A 218 -11.94 2.61 21.70
C ILE A 218 -13.38 2.86 22.11
N ASN A 219 -13.83 2.12 23.11
CA ASN A 219 -15.10 2.35 23.75
C ASN A 219 -15.03 3.46 24.81
N PHE A 220 -15.95 4.41 24.79
CA PHE A 220 -16.12 5.39 25.89
C PHE A 220 -17.37 5.10 26.72
N THR A 221 -18.49 4.84 26.05
CA THR A 221 -19.83 4.67 26.66
C THR A 221 -20.65 3.52 26.06
N GLY A 222 -20.26 3.01 24.89
CA GLY A 222 -20.85 1.84 24.22
C GLY A 222 -20.49 0.50 24.87
N LYS A 223 -20.61 -0.59 24.10
CA LYS A 223 -20.27 -1.96 24.56
C LYS A 223 -19.19 -2.61 23.72
N ASN A 224 -19.08 -2.27 22.43
CA ASN A 224 -18.01 -2.80 21.59
C ASN A 224 -16.68 -2.18 22.04
N PRO A 225 -15.67 -2.98 22.39
CA PRO A 225 -14.40 -2.47 22.90
C PRO A 225 -13.71 -1.50 21.92
N ASN A 226 -13.93 -1.65 20.62
CA ASN A 226 -13.29 -0.84 19.58
C ASN A 226 -14.15 0.38 19.16
N GLY A 227 -15.22 0.68 19.90
CA GLY A 227 -16.00 1.89 19.69
C GLY A 227 -16.87 1.91 18.44
N THR A 228 -17.14 0.76 17.81
CA THR A 228 -18.00 0.69 16.61
C THR A 228 -19.47 0.97 16.91
N ASP A 229 -19.90 0.79 18.16
CA ASP A 229 -21.25 1.12 18.65
C ASP A 229 -21.28 2.39 19.51
N GLU A 230 -20.16 3.13 19.58
CA GLU A 230 -20.09 4.39 20.32
C GLU A 230 -20.96 5.45 19.64
N MET A 231 -21.79 6.14 20.43
CA MET A 231 -22.76 7.11 19.91
C MET A 231 -22.37 8.56 20.18
N SER A 232 -21.57 8.81 21.22
CA SER A 232 -21.18 10.15 21.64
C SER A 232 -19.81 10.54 21.09
N ASN A 233 -18.81 9.65 21.22
CA ASN A 233 -17.40 9.94 20.89
C ASN A 233 -16.90 11.27 21.51
N ALA A 234 -17.53 11.78 22.57
CA ALA A 234 -17.25 13.10 23.11
C ALA A 234 -15.78 13.32 23.52
N PRO A 235 -15.08 12.34 24.13
CA PRO A 235 -13.65 12.48 24.43
C PRO A 235 -12.78 12.65 23.18
N LEU A 236 -13.08 11.91 22.10
CA LEU A 236 -12.39 12.04 20.81
C LEU A 236 -12.58 13.43 20.22
N TRP A 237 -13.82 13.91 20.13
CA TRP A 237 -14.11 15.23 19.56
C TRP A 237 -13.55 16.38 20.40
N LYS A 238 -13.53 16.23 21.73
CA LYS A 238 -12.87 17.19 22.63
C LYS A 238 -11.37 17.27 22.31
N LEU A 239 -10.68 16.14 22.26
CA LEU A 239 -9.24 16.12 22.00
C LEU A 239 -8.89 16.66 20.61
N GLN A 240 -9.62 16.26 19.56
CA GLN A 240 -9.38 16.78 18.21
C GLN A 240 -9.57 18.30 18.11
N LYS A 241 -10.55 18.87 18.83
CA LYS A 241 -10.73 20.33 18.95
C LYS A 241 -9.57 21.02 19.66
N GLU A 242 -9.07 20.43 20.74
CA GLU A 242 -7.92 20.96 21.48
C GLU A 242 -6.64 20.92 20.64
N ILE A 243 -6.40 19.82 19.91
CA ILE A 243 -5.32 19.72 18.93
C ILE A 243 -5.46 20.78 17.84
N THR A 244 -6.66 20.90 17.23
CA THR A 244 -6.94 21.91 16.19
C THR A 244 -6.68 23.32 16.71
N THR A 245 -7.13 23.63 17.94
CA THR A 245 -6.94 24.93 18.57
C THR A 245 -5.46 25.25 18.72
N ALA A 246 -4.67 24.31 19.24
CA ALA A 246 -3.23 24.48 19.42
C ALA A 246 -2.49 24.63 18.08
N ILE A 247 -2.84 23.85 17.06
CA ILE A 247 -2.32 24.04 15.69
C ILE A 247 -2.64 25.44 15.20
N ARG A 248 -3.89 25.88 15.35
CA ARG A 248 -4.33 27.19 14.89
C ARG A 248 -3.70 28.34 15.67
N GLU A 249 -3.10 28.16 16.84
CA GLU A 249 -2.30 29.22 17.48
C GLU A 249 -1.11 29.64 16.60
N VAL A 250 -0.59 28.74 15.78
CA VAL A 250 0.69 28.90 15.06
C VAL A 250 0.56 28.75 13.55
N ASP A 251 -0.44 28.00 13.06
CA ASP A 251 -0.67 27.72 11.64
C ASP A 251 -2.14 27.91 11.25
N LYS A 252 -2.40 28.89 10.38
CA LYS A 252 -3.75 29.21 9.86
C LYS A 252 -4.02 28.67 8.46
N ASN A 253 -3.07 27.95 7.87
CA ASN A 253 -3.03 27.68 6.43
C ASN A 253 -3.38 26.24 6.08
N HIS A 254 -2.84 25.26 6.78
CA HIS A 254 -2.95 23.85 6.38
C HIS A 254 -4.28 23.22 6.75
N ILE A 255 -4.71 22.25 5.93
CA ILE A 255 -5.92 21.46 6.14
C ILE A 255 -5.77 20.60 7.38
N ILE A 256 -6.82 20.49 8.19
CA ILE A 256 -6.94 19.50 9.25
C ILE A 256 -7.81 18.34 8.77
N PHE A 257 -7.22 17.16 8.65
CA PHE A 257 -7.95 15.92 8.44
C PHE A 257 -8.35 15.35 9.79
N ILE A 258 -9.62 14.96 9.92
CA ILE A 258 -10.17 14.34 11.13
C ILE A 258 -10.74 12.97 10.83
N GLU A 259 -10.44 12.03 11.72
CA GLU A 259 -10.95 10.65 11.63
C GLU A 259 -12.01 10.38 12.71
N GLY A 260 -12.91 9.45 12.41
CA GLY A 260 -13.86 8.93 13.38
C GLY A 260 -13.25 7.87 14.31
N ASN A 261 -14.04 7.39 15.26
CA ASN A 261 -13.69 6.20 16.05
C ASN A 261 -13.93 4.93 15.22
N GLY A 262 -13.77 3.73 15.81
CA GLY A 262 -14.00 2.47 15.10
C GLY A 262 -13.18 2.35 13.81
N TRP A 263 -11.87 2.54 13.92
CA TRP A 263 -10.92 2.56 12.80
C TRP A 263 -11.27 3.63 11.75
N GLY A 264 -11.46 4.87 12.21
CA GLY A 264 -11.64 6.03 11.34
C GLY A 264 -13.06 6.22 10.76
N ASN A 265 -14.01 5.33 11.06
CA ASN A 265 -15.28 5.24 10.34
C ASN A 265 -16.55 5.57 11.16
N ASN A 266 -16.45 5.69 12.48
CA ASN A 266 -17.57 6.07 13.35
C ASN A 266 -17.52 7.57 13.69
N TYR A 267 -18.37 8.34 13.02
CA TYR A 267 -18.50 9.80 13.20
C TYR A 267 -19.66 10.22 14.11
N ASN A 268 -20.22 9.28 14.89
CA ASN A 268 -21.34 9.60 15.78
C ASN A 268 -20.96 10.65 16.83
N GLY A 269 -21.94 11.48 17.19
CA GLY A 269 -21.77 12.55 18.17
C GLY A 269 -20.87 13.71 17.71
N LEU A 270 -20.51 13.77 16.41
CA LEU A 270 -19.77 14.89 15.83
C LEU A 270 -20.49 16.21 16.16
N PRO A 271 -19.84 17.15 16.85
CA PRO A 271 -20.43 18.45 17.17
C PRO A 271 -20.49 19.35 15.92
N SER A 272 -20.93 20.60 16.10
CA SER A 272 -20.73 21.61 15.06
C SER A 272 -19.26 21.70 14.67
N ILE A 273 -19.01 21.80 13.36
CA ILE A 273 -17.68 21.97 12.78
C ILE A 273 -17.00 23.20 13.39
N TRP A 274 -15.72 23.06 13.74
CA TRP A 274 -14.99 24.05 14.56
C TRP A 274 -13.85 24.75 13.83
N ASP A 275 -13.53 24.33 12.61
CA ASP A 275 -12.51 24.96 11.76
C ASP A 275 -12.98 24.95 10.30
N ASP A 276 -12.69 26.03 9.58
CA ASP A 276 -13.17 26.27 8.22
C ASP A 276 -12.32 25.56 7.15
N ASN A 277 -11.12 25.08 7.52
CA ASN A 277 -10.19 24.38 6.64
C ASN A 277 -9.99 22.92 7.09
N MET A 278 -11.09 22.18 7.19
CA MET A 278 -11.14 20.77 7.63
C MET A 278 -11.65 19.81 6.56
N ALA A 279 -11.20 18.55 6.60
CA ALA A 279 -11.73 17.45 5.80
C ALA A 279 -11.92 16.19 6.67
N PHE A 280 -12.87 15.32 6.30
CA PHE A 280 -13.01 14.02 6.95
C PHE A 280 -12.08 12.99 6.29
N SER A 281 -11.33 12.25 7.10
CA SER A 281 -10.51 11.12 6.67
C SER A 281 -11.17 9.81 7.13
N PHE A 282 -11.50 8.93 6.19
CA PHE A 282 -12.11 7.64 6.48
C PHE A 282 -11.29 6.52 5.85
N HIS A 283 -11.47 5.29 6.32
CA HIS A 283 -10.65 4.14 5.93
C HIS A 283 -11.50 3.03 5.33
N LYS A 284 -10.92 2.26 4.41
CA LYS A 284 -11.66 1.19 3.71
C LYS A 284 -10.75 0.02 3.38
N TYR A 285 -11.12 -1.16 3.85
CA TYR A 285 -10.42 -2.40 3.57
C TYR A 285 -11.40 -3.56 3.36
N TRP A 286 -11.11 -4.42 2.37
CA TRP A 286 -11.83 -5.68 2.11
C TRP A 286 -13.36 -5.56 2.05
N ASN A 287 -13.86 -4.45 1.52
CA ASN A 287 -15.27 -4.21 1.26
C ASN A 287 -15.58 -4.28 -0.24
N TYR A 288 -16.86 -4.37 -0.61
CA TYR A 288 -17.28 -4.11 -2.00
C TYR A 288 -16.83 -2.73 -2.47
N ASN A 289 -16.56 -2.58 -3.77
CA ASN A 289 -16.24 -1.30 -4.41
C ASN A 289 -17.50 -0.68 -5.02
N ASP A 290 -18.44 -0.28 -4.16
CA ASP A 290 -19.71 0.31 -4.56
C ASP A 290 -20.06 1.57 -3.75
N ASP A 291 -21.06 2.33 -4.21
CA ASP A 291 -21.52 3.53 -3.51
C ASP A 291 -22.04 3.20 -2.10
N LYS A 292 -22.68 2.02 -1.93
CA LYS A 292 -23.29 1.58 -0.66
C LYS A 292 -22.26 1.52 0.47
N THR A 293 -21.08 0.98 0.20
CA THR A 293 -20.02 0.81 1.21
C THR A 293 -19.26 2.09 1.55
N ILE A 294 -19.45 3.17 0.79
CA ILE A 294 -18.91 4.51 1.11
C ILE A 294 -20.01 5.53 1.41
N GLN A 295 -21.27 5.10 1.49
CA GLN A 295 -22.42 6.00 1.60
C GLN A 295 -22.34 6.89 2.85
N PHE A 296 -21.86 6.36 3.97
CA PHE A 296 -21.69 7.13 5.20
C PHE A 296 -20.76 8.35 4.99
N ALA A 297 -19.66 8.18 4.24
CA ALA A 297 -18.74 9.26 3.93
C ALA A 297 -19.35 10.26 2.92
N LEU A 298 -20.09 9.75 1.93
CA LEU A 298 -20.84 10.61 0.99
C LEU A 298 -21.89 11.48 1.71
N ASP A 299 -22.55 10.91 2.71
CA ASP A 299 -23.54 11.61 3.53
C ASP A 299 -22.88 12.66 4.43
N LEU A 300 -21.72 12.37 5.03
CA LEU A 300 -20.92 13.35 5.78
C LEU A 300 -20.52 14.54 4.90
N ARG A 301 -19.95 14.27 3.72
CA ARG A 301 -19.59 15.30 2.73
C ARG A 301 -20.78 16.20 2.42
N LYS A 302 -21.93 15.61 2.12
CA LYS A 302 -23.15 16.36 1.75
C LYS A 302 -23.69 17.17 2.93
N LYS A 303 -23.77 16.56 4.11
CA LYS A 303 -24.34 17.17 5.32
C LYS A 303 -23.54 18.38 5.78
N HIS A 304 -22.21 18.28 5.72
CA HIS A 304 -21.31 19.32 6.25
C HIS A 304 -20.74 20.23 5.16
N ASN A 305 -20.95 19.92 3.88
CA ASN A 305 -20.34 20.62 2.75
C ASN A 305 -18.81 20.74 2.90
N MET A 306 -18.17 19.61 3.23
CA MET A 306 -16.73 19.51 3.49
C MET A 306 -16.12 18.37 2.66
N PRO A 307 -14.83 18.41 2.33
CA PRO A 307 -14.19 17.33 1.60
C PRO A 307 -14.14 16.05 2.43
N ILE A 308 -14.10 14.92 1.72
CA ILE A 308 -13.79 13.61 2.28
C ILE A 308 -12.55 13.07 1.57
N TRP A 309 -11.73 12.36 2.30
CA TRP A 309 -10.49 11.76 1.84
C TRP A 309 -10.42 10.33 2.37
N LEU A 310 -10.05 9.38 1.52
CA LEU A 310 -9.79 8.01 1.94
C LEU A 310 -8.34 7.94 2.45
N GLY A 311 -8.14 8.23 3.74
CA GLY A 311 -6.80 8.37 4.34
C GLY A 311 -5.98 7.10 4.30
N GLU A 312 -6.64 5.95 4.26
CA GLU A 312 -5.95 4.66 4.21
C GLU A 312 -6.81 3.56 3.58
N THR A 313 -6.17 2.73 2.76
CA THR A 313 -6.78 1.61 2.06
C THR A 313 -5.73 0.69 1.45
N GLY A 314 -6.02 -0.56 1.12
CA GLY A 314 -5.03 -1.43 0.48
C GLY A 314 -5.22 -2.92 0.75
N GLU A 315 -4.11 -3.66 0.72
CA GLU A 315 -4.03 -5.09 1.09
C GLU A 315 -5.08 -5.97 0.39
N ASN A 316 -5.22 -5.79 -0.93
CA ASN A 316 -6.17 -6.52 -1.77
C ASN A 316 -5.61 -6.70 -3.20
N SER A 317 -6.39 -7.34 -4.07
CA SER A 317 -5.98 -7.64 -5.44
C SER A 317 -5.92 -6.42 -6.36
N ASN A 318 -5.24 -6.57 -7.50
CA ASN A 318 -5.21 -5.54 -8.55
C ASN A 318 -6.61 -5.22 -9.10
N VAL A 319 -7.53 -6.20 -9.10
CA VAL A 319 -8.94 -5.98 -9.46
C VAL A 319 -9.57 -5.01 -8.46
N TRP A 320 -9.41 -5.28 -7.17
CA TRP A 320 -9.94 -4.41 -6.12
C TRP A 320 -9.34 -3.01 -6.17
N PHE A 321 -8.02 -2.86 -6.40
CA PHE A 321 -7.36 -1.56 -6.53
C PHE A 321 -7.93 -0.76 -7.71
N THR A 322 -8.05 -1.39 -8.88
CA THR A 322 -8.56 -0.73 -10.09
C THR A 322 -10.00 -0.25 -9.88
N GLU A 323 -10.86 -1.13 -9.37
CA GLU A 323 -12.28 -0.83 -9.17
C GLU A 323 -12.51 0.21 -8.06
N LEU A 324 -11.73 0.15 -6.97
CA LEU A 324 -11.80 1.16 -5.92
C LEU A 324 -11.40 2.53 -6.47
N ILE A 325 -10.30 2.65 -7.20
CA ILE A 325 -9.87 3.94 -7.73
C ILE A 325 -10.90 4.49 -8.74
N GLN A 326 -11.53 3.62 -9.54
CA GLN A 326 -12.64 4.03 -10.41
C GLN A 326 -13.84 4.58 -9.61
N LEU A 327 -14.21 3.93 -8.50
CA LEU A 327 -15.25 4.42 -7.58
C LEU A 327 -14.88 5.79 -6.99
N LEU A 328 -13.64 5.95 -6.55
CA LEU A 328 -13.16 7.20 -5.95
C LEU A 328 -13.09 8.33 -6.99
N ASP A 329 -12.67 8.04 -8.21
CA ASP A 329 -12.63 8.99 -9.33
C ASP A 329 -14.05 9.45 -9.71
N LYS A 330 -15.02 8.52 -9.75
CA LYS A 330 -16.45 8.84 -9.95
C LYS A 330 -16.95 9.88 -8.93
N HIS A 331 -16.47 9.82 -7.70
CA HIS A 331 -16.88 10.74 -6.63
C HIS A 331 -15.89 11.86 -6.35
N THR A 332 -14.78 11.96 -7.10
CA THR A 332 -13.70 12.92 -6.86
C THR A 332 -13.13 12.85 -5.43
N ILE A 333 -12.93 11.63 -4.91
CA ILE A 333 -12.39 11.38 -3.58
C ILE A 333 -10.89 11.08 -3.71
N GLY A 334 -10.04 11.80 -2.98
CA GLY A 334 -8.62 11.46 -2.89
C GLY A 334 -8.38 10.24 -2.01
N TYR A 335 -7.21 9.62 -2.11
CA TYR A 335 -6.85 8.41 -1.37
C TYR A 335 -5.37 8.37 -0.96
N ALA A 336 -5.04 7.50 0.00
CA ALA A 336 -3.69 6.99 0.21
C ALA A 336 -3.67 5.46 0.41
N PHE A 337 -2.93 4.75 -0.44
CA PHE A 337 -2.81 3.29 -0.37
C PHE A 337 -1.74 2.83 0.63
N TRP A 338 -1.94 1.66 1.24
CA TRP A 338 -1.11 1.09 2.30
C TRP A 338 -0.61 -0.33 1.96
N PRO A 339 0.64 -0.69 2.31
CA PRO A 339 1.81 0.16 2.55
C PRO A 339 2.72 0.27 1.30
N MET A 340 3.74 1.14 1.36
CA MET A 340 4.75 1.22 0.29
C MET A 340 5.65 -0.02 0.21
N LYS A 341 6.25 -0.43 1.34
CA LYS A 341 7.24 -1.52 1.44
C LYS A 341 6.82 -2.49 2.52
N LYS A 342 6.92 -3.79 2.22
CA LYS A 342 6.56 -4.87 3.13
C LYS A 342 7.35 -6.14 2.81
N ILE A 343 7.66 -6.97 3.80
CA ILE A 343 8.46 -8.19 3.60
C ILE A 343 7.61 -9.29 2.91
N ASP A 344 8.14 -9.84 1.81
CA ASP A 344 7.54 -10.87 0.96
C ASP A 344 6.05 -10.67 0.68
N ASN A 345 5.67 -9.46 0.26
CA ASN A 345 4.31 -9.17 -0.16
C ASN A 345 4.15 -9.30 -1.68
N ILE A 346 2.93 -9.68 -2.07
CA ILE A 346 2.41 -9.41 -3.41
C ILE A 346 1.54 -8.15 -3.42
N ALA A 347 0.88 -7.84 -2.29
CA ALA A 347 -0.01 -6.70 -2.13
C ALA A 347 0.78 -5.46 -1.70
N GLY A 348 1.07 -4.58 -2.65
CA GLY A 348 1.87 -3.36 -2.44
C GLY A 348 2.73 -3.05 -3.65
N ILE A 349 3.28 -1.84 -3.72
CA ILE A 349 4.07 -1.43 -4.91
C ILE A 349 5.53 -1.90 -4.86
N ALA A 350 6.04 -2.23 -3.67
CA ALA A 350 7.42 -2.67 -3.47
C ALA A 350 7.50 -3.82 -2.46
N ASN A 351 8.18 -4.89 -2.88
CA ASN A 351 8.45 -6.06 -2.07
C ASN A 351 9.87 -6.07 -1.53
N VAL A 352 10.01 -6.15 -0.21
CA VAL A 352 11.29 -6.38 0.46
C VAL A 352 11.48 -7.88 0.61
N LYS A 353 12.52 -8.45 -0.01
CA LYS A 353 12.74 -9.90 0.08
C LYS A 353 13.23 -10.30 1.46
N THR A 354 12.68 -11.37 2.02
CA THR A 354 13.22 -11.99 3.23
C THR A 354 14.59 -12.65 2.98
N THR A 355 15.19 -13.19 4.04
CA THR A 355 16.38 -14.04 3.99
C THR A 355 16.16 -15.31 4.80
N PRO A 356 16.80 -16.45 4.44
CA PRO A 356 16.79 -17.65 5.28
C PRO A 356 17.25 -17.38 6.72
N GLU A 357 18.17 -16.43 6.90
CA GLU A 357 18.68 -16.04 8.20
C GLU A 357 17.63 -15.31 9.04
N TYR A 358 16.90 -14.37 8.43
CA TYR A 358 15.79 -13.69 9.10
C TYR A 358 14.64 -14.64 9.40
N GLU A 359 14.30 -15.55 8.48
CA GLU A 359 13.32 -16.60 8.72
C GLU A 359 13.69 -17.46 9.93
N LYS A 360 14.97 -17.81 10.11
CA LYS A 360 15.43 -18.51 11.31
C LYS A 360 15.18 -17.70 12.59
N LEU A 361 15.36 -16.37 12.55
CA LEU A 361 15.04 -15.50 13.70
C LEU A 361 13.54 -15.48 13.99
N LEU A 362 12.70 -15.34 12.95
CA LEU A 362 11.24 -15.39 13.08
C LEU A 362 10.78 -16.71 13.72
N GLN A 363 11.33 -17.84 13.26
CA GLN A 363 11.02 -19.15 13.83
C GLN A 363 11.47 -19.26 15.30
N TYR A 364 12.65 -18.75 15.64
CA TYR A 364 13.12 -18.72 17.02
C TYR A 364 12.22 -17.86 17.93
N TRP A 365 11.85 -16.65 17.50
CA TRP A 365 10.98 -15.78 18.31
C TRP A 365 9.56 -16.33 18.48
N LYS A 366 9.05 -17.05 17.47
CA LYS A 366 7.72 -17.68 17.48
C LYS A 366 7.67 -18.96 18.31
N ASN A 367 8.64 -19.87 18.10
CA ASN A 367 8.58 -21.24 18.60
C ASN A 367 9.64 -21.58 19.67
N GLY A 368 10.59 -20.69 19.93
CA GLY A 368 11.76 -20.98 20.77
C GLY A 368 12.79 -21.88 20.06
N GLY A 369 13.52 -22.68 20.84
CA GLY A 369 14.59 -23.55 20.34
C GLY A 369 16.00 -23.05 20.66
N GLU A 370 16.99 -23.51 19.88
CA GLU A 370 18.38 -23.07 20.05
C GLU A 370 18.49 -21.57 19.78
N ARG A 371 18.92 -20.84 20.81
CA ARG A 371 19.06 -19.38 20.74
C ARG A 371 20.15 -19.01 19.72
N PRO A 372 19.82 -18.24 18.67
CA PRO A 372 20.82 -17.75 17.73
C PRO A 372 21.89 -16.91 18.44
N SER A 373 23.14 -16.99 17.99
CA SER A 373 24.19 -16.12 18.52
C SER A 373 23.87 -14.66 18.24
N LYS A 374 24.39 -13.77 19.08
CA LYS A 374 24.20 -12.32 18.92
C LYS A 374 24.72 -11.84 17.56
N GLU A 375 25.88 -12.33 17.13
CA GLU A 375 26.52 -11.96 15.87
C GLU A 375 25.68 -12.41 14.67
N TYR A 376 25.12 -13.61 14.72
CA TYR A 376 24.24 -14.14 13.67
C TYR A 376 22.97 -13.30 13.56
N ALA A 377 22.31 -13.04 14.70
CA ALA A 377 21.07 -12.28 14.73
C ALA A 377 21.27 -10.84 14.27
N GLN A 378 22.37 -10.19 14.69
CA GLN A 378 22.70 -8.84 14.26
C GLN A 378 22.95 -8.79 12.75
N LYS A 379 23.72 -9.75 12.20
CA LYS A 379 23.96 -9.82 10.75
C LYS A 379 22.66 -10.01 9.96
N ALA A 380 21.78 -10.91 10.41
CA ALA A 380 20.50 -11.18 9.75
C ALA A 380 19.58 -9.95 9.75
N LEU A 381 19.47 -9.26 10.89
CA LEU A 381 18.69 -8.03 11.01
C LEU A 381 19.25 -6.89 10.15
N MET A 382 20.57 -6.69 10.15
CA MET A 382 21.21 -5.67 9.33
C MET A 382 21.06 -5.95 7.82
N GLN A 383 21.04 -7.23 7.43
CA GLN A 383 20.75 -7.60 6.04
C GLN A 383 19.30 -7.25 5.66
N ILE A 384 18.33 -7.48 6.54
CA ILE A 384 16.96 -7.02 6.32
C ILE A 384 16.90 -5.50 6.20
N ALA A 385 17.57 -4.75 7.10
CA ALA A 385 17.63 -3.29 7.00
C ALA A 385 18.24 -2.82 5.65
N ASP A 386 19.24 -3.51 5.09
CA ASP A 386 19.78 -3.20 3.75
C ASP A 386 18.78 -3.52 2.63
N HIS A 387 18.01 -4.61 2.74
CA HIS A 387 16.99 -4.97 1.74
C HIS A 387 15.87 -3.93 1.59
N TYR A 388 15.66 -3.05 2.59
CA TYR A 388 14.70 -1.94 2.48
C TYR A 388 15.15 -0.82 1.54
N ARG A 389 16.44 -0.74 1.18
CA ARG A 389 16.91 0.25 0.19
C ARG A 389 16.19 0.08 -1.14
N PHE A 390 15.86 1.17 -1.81
CA PHE A 390 15.10 1.13 -3.06
C PHE A 390 15.76 0.27 -4.16
N ASP A 391 17.08 0.30 -4.28
CA ASP A 391 17.81 -0.54 -5.26
C ASP A 391 17.68 -2.06 -5.00
N ASN A 392 17.27 -2.45 -3.79
CA ASN A 392 17.17 -3.84 -3.35
C ASN A 392 15.72 -4.37 -3.34
N VAL A 393 14.71 -3.49 -3.45
CA VAL A 393 13.31 -3.91 -3.46
C VAL A 393 12.87 -4.36 -4.85
N GLU A 394 11.90 -5.28 -4.89
CA GLU A 394 11.26 -5.68 -6.13
C GLU A 394 10.01 -4.81 -6.36
N ILE A 395 10.02 -4.03 -7.43
CA ILE A 395 8.88 -3.20 -7.83
C ILE A 395 7.80 -4.06 -8.49
N LYS A 396 6.57 -3.95 -7.97
CA LYS A 396 5.37 -4.62 -8.48
C LYS A 396 4.72 -3.79 -9.58
N LYS A 397 5.18 -4.01 -10.81
CA LYS A 397 4.72 -3.27 -11.99
C LYS A 397 3.24 -3.47 -12.30
N ASP A 398 2.72 -4.65 -12.00
CA ASP A 398 1.31 -5.01 -12.15
C ASP A 398 0.42 -4.19 -11.21
N VAL A 399 0.85 -3.96 -9.96
CA VAL A 399 0.14 -3.11 -9.00
C VAL A 399 0.09 -1.66 -9.49
N ILE A 400 1.21 -1.12 -9.97
CA ILE A 400 1.24 0.26 -10.51
C ILE A 400 0.37 0.38 -11.76
N ASP A 401 0.42 -0.62 -12.65
CA ASP A 401 -0.42 -0.65 -13.83
C ASP A 401 -1.91 -0.67 -13.47
N ALA A 402 -2.29 -1.45 -12.45
CA ALA A 402 -3.64 -1.51 -11.89
C ALA A 402 -4.10 -0.16 -11.33
N MET A 403 -3.22 0.52 -10.58
CA MET A 403 -3.54 1.80 -9.91
C MET A 403 -3.65 3.00 -10.85
N PHE A 404 -3.04 2.97 -12.03
CA PHE A 404 -3.00 4.13 -12.93
C PHE A 404 -3.57 3.84 -14.31
N ARG A 405 -2.92 2.99 -15.09
CA ARG A 405 -3.35 2.74 -16.47
C ARG A 405 -4.69 2.03 -16.50
N GLN A 406 -4.82 0.94 -15.77
CA GLN A 406 -6.02 0.11 -15.81
C GLN A 406 -7.25 0.85 -15.28
N VAL A 407 -7.11 1.92 -14.51
CA VAL A 407 -8.26 2.74 -14.07
C VAL A 407 -9.02 3.30 -15.27
N THR A 408 -8.32 3.75 -16.31
CA THR A 408 -8.93 4.44 -17.47
C THR A 408 -8.82 3.67 -18.78
N ASP A 409 -7.89 2.73 -18.89
CA ASP A 409 -7.59 1.98 -20.11
C ASP A 409 -7.71 0.46 -19.90
N ALA A 410 -8.63 -0.18 -20.63
CA ALA A 410 -8.88 -1.62 -20.57
C ALA A 410 -7.92 -2.45 -21.46
N SER A 411 -7.03 -1.82 -22.22
CA SER A 411 -6.10 -2.52 -23.10
C SER A 411 -5.14 -3.42 -22.31
N THR A 412 -4.48 -4.36 -22.99
CA THR A 412 -3.46 -5.23 -22.39
C THR A 412 -2.07 -4.83 -22.84
N LYS A 413 -1.09 -5.02 -21.96
CA LYS A 413 0.35 -4.86 -22.27
C LYS A 413 1.08 -6.17 -22.00
N PRO A 414 2.12 -6.54 -22.76
CA PRO A 414 2.97 -7.66 -22.38
C PRO A 414 3.59 -7.42 -21.00
N PHE A 415 3.54 -8.41 -20.11
CA PHE A 415 4.27 -8.36 -18.84
C PHE A 415 5.78 -8.33 -19.06
N LYS A 416 6.22 -9.04 -20.10
CA LYS A 416 7.59 -9.11 -20.59
C LYS A 416 7.58 -9.25 -22.10
N GLU A 417 8.61 -8.72 -22.75
CA GLU A 417 8.77 -8.93 -24.18
C GLU A 417 9.04 -10.41 -24.50
N HIS A 418 8.18 -11.00 -25.32
CA HIS A 418 8.28 -12.38 -25.78
C HIS A 418 8.47 -12.42 -27.30
N ILE A 419 9.67 -12.79 -27.76
CA ILE A 419 9.97 -12.97 -29.19
C ILE A 419 9.97 -14.47 -29.52
N VAL A 420 9.25 -14.87 -30.57
CA VAL A 420 9.14 -16.28 -30.99
C VAL A 420 9.75 -16.55 -32.38
N PRO A 421 10.47 -17.67 -32.62
CA PRO A 421 10.66 -18.84 -31.73
C PRO A 421 11.34 -18.55 -30.39
N GLY A 422 10.82 -19.12 -29.30
CA GLY A 422 11.21 -18.80 -27.93
C GLY A 422 10.28 -19.40 -26.87
N ARG A 423 10.65 -19.25 -25.60
CA ARG A 423 9.88 -19.74 -24.43
C ARG A 423 9.12 -18.60 -23.77
N VAL A 424 7.90 -18.89 -23.34
CA VAL A 424 7.02 -17.98 -22.59
C VAL A 424 6.57 -18.70 -21.32
N PHE A 425 6.88 -18.16 -20.15
CA PHE A 425 6.41 -18.76 -18.89
C PHE A 425 4.95 -18.40 -18.63
N ALA A 426 4.22 -19.33 -18.04
CA ALA A 426 2.78 -19.18 -17.82
C ALA A 426 2.44 -17.99 -16.93
N SER A 427 3.29 -17.72 -15.93
CA SER A 427 3.14 -16.59 -15.00
C SER A 427 3.44 -15.22 -15.62
N GLU A 428 4.00 -15.19 -16.84
CA GLU A 428 4.30 -13.96 -17.60
C GLU A 428 3.15 -13.55 -18.55
N TYR A 429 1.90 -13.89 -18.21
CA TYR A 429 0.70 -13.44 -18.94
C TYR A 429 0.59 -11.90 -18.96
N ASP A 430 -0.18 -11.34 -19.89
CA ASP A 430 -0.29 -9.89 -20.07
C ASP A 430 -0.67 -9.14 -18.77
N LEU A 431 -0.25 -7.88 -18.67
CA LEU A 431 -0.80 -6.89 -17.76
C LEU A 431 -2.15 -6.39 -18.29
N GLY A 432 -3.14 -6.26 -17.40
CA GLY A 432 -4.43 -5.68 -17.72
C GLY A 432 -5.54 -6.18 -16.80
N ARG A 433 -6.74 -5.62 -16.99
CA ARG A 433 -7.91 -5.97 -16.17
C ARG A 433 -8.27 -7.44 -16.33
N MET A 434 -8.86 -8.01 -15.29
CA MET A 434 -9.58 -9.27 -15.39
C MET A 434 -10.68 -9.15 -16.47
N GLY A 435 -10.86 -10.21 -17.28
CA GLY A 435 -11.69 -10.20 -18.48
C GLY A 435 -10.99 -9.64 -19.73
N SER A 436 -9.84 -8.97 -19.60
CA SER A 436 -9.04 -8.45 -20.72
C SER A 436 -7.71 -9.19 -20.89
N ALA A 437 -6.94 -9.37 -19.80
CA ALA A 437 -5.64 -10.05 -19.82
C ALA A 437 -5.68 -11.47 -19.26
N TYR A 438 -6.59 -11.75 -18.33
CA TYR A 438 -6.81 -13.06 -17.73
C TYR A 438 -8.23 -13.15 -17.18
N VAL A 439 -8.69 -14.35 -16.83
CA VAL A 439 -9.85 -14.59 -15.95
C VAL A 439 -9.47 -15.64 -14.92
N ASP A 440 -9.82 -15.37 -13.67
CA ASP A 440 -9.70 -16.26 -12.51
C ASP A 440 -11.00 -16.17 -11.71
N LYS A 441 -11.41 -17.23 -11.00
CA LYS A 441 -12.64 -17.23 -10.21
C LYS A 441 -12.45 -16.71 -8.79
N ASP A 442 -11.24 -16.80 -8.23
CA ASP A 442 -10.88 -16.38 -6.89
C ASP A 442 -9.91 -15.18 -6.96
N PHE A 443 -10.46 -13.99 -7.19
CA PHE A 443 -9.64 -12.82 -7.57
C PHE A 443 -9.68 -11.65 -6.58
N ILE A 444 -10.43 -11.75 -5.48
CA ILE A 444 -10.71 -10.60 -4.60
C ILE A 444 -11.12 -11.01 -3.18
N ASN A 445 -10.69 -10.24 -2.18
CA ASN A 445 -11.10 -10.47 -0.79
C ASN A 445 -12.10 -9.41 -0.31
N LEU A 446 -13.28 -9.83 0.14
CA LEU A 446 -14.41 -8.94 0.49
C LEU A 446 -15.00 -9.21 1.89
N TRP A 447 -14.21 -9.84 2.76
CA TRP A 447 -14.67 -10.40 4.04
C TRP A 447 -15.30 -9.39 5.03
N VAL A 448 -14.96 -8.10 4.95
CA VAL A 448 -15.56 -7.09 5.84
C VAL A 448 -17.00 -6.79 5.44
N SER A 449 -17.30 -6.80 4.14
CA SER A 449 -18.69 -6.64 3.67
C SER A 449 -19.49 -7.94 3.69
N ASP A 450 -18.81 -9.06 3.48
CA ASP A 450 -19.43 -10.37 3.32
C ASP A 450 -18.46 -11.44 3.87
N PRO A 451 -18.62 -11.87 5.14
CA PRO A 451 -17.70 -12.83 5.78
C PRO A 451 -17.52 -14.14 5.00
N ASP A 452 -18.54 -14.55 4.22
CA ASP A 452 -18.49 -15.75 3.39
C ASP A 452 -17.60 -15.56 2.13
N LYS A 453 -17.21 -14.32 1.82
CA LYS A 453 -16.28 -13.95 0.73
C LYS A 453 -14.87 -13.62 1.21
N ARG A 454 -14.46 -14.25 2.30
CA ARG A 454 -13.04 -14.32 2.65
C ARG A 454 -12.35 -15.28 1.70
N SER A 455 -11.72 -14.73 0.67
CA SER A 455 -10.95 -15.50 -0.30
C SER A 455 -9.50 -15.02 -0.35
N GLU A 456 -8.59 -15.95 -0.61
CA GLU A 456 -7.23 -15.64 -1.01
C GLU A 456 -7.27 -15.39 -2.52
N TRP A 457 -6.93 -14.18 -2.97
CA TRP A 457 -6.63 -13.94 -4.37
C TRP A 457 -5.18 -14.35 -4.61
N ASN A 458 -4.89 -15.00 -5.75
CA ASN A 458 -3.60 -15.66 -5.95
C ASN A 458 -3.19 -16.47 -4.70
N SER A 459 -3.85 -17.59 -4.50
CA SER A 459 -3.71 -18.50 -3.36
C SER A 459 -2.29 -19.04 -3.11
N GLY A 460 -1.37 -18.92 -4.07
CA GLY A 460 0.04 -19.24 -3.84
C GLY A 460 0.85 -18.07 -3.25
N GLN A 461 0.28 -16.86 -3.23
CA GLN A 461 0.89 -15.62 -2.74
C GLN A 461 2.25 -15.34 -3.40
N GLN A 462 2.40 -15.66 -4.69
CA GLN A 462 3.65 -15.51 -5.42
C GLN A 462 3.56 -14.51 -6.57
N MET A 463 4.68 -13.82 -6.81
CA MET A 463 5.00 -13.05 -8.00
C MET A 463 4.10 -11.81 -8.27
N ARG A 464 2.80 -11.99 -8.49
CA ARG A 464 1.84 -10.95 -8.93
C ARG A 464 0.70 -10.76 -7.93
N ASN A 465 0.09 -9.59 -7.95
CA ASN A 465 -1.08 -9.23 -7.13
C ASN A 465 -2.43 -9.40 -7.86
N ASP A 466 -2.38 -9.87 -9.11
CA ASP A 466 -3.56 -10.27 -9.87
C ASP A 466 -4.25 -11.48 -9.24
N GLY A 467 -5.45 -11.82 -9.72
CA GLY A 467 -6.22 -12.96 -9.20
C GLY A 467 -5.59 -14.32 -9.50
N VAL A 468 -4.80 -14.42 -10.58
CA VAL A 468 -4.25 -15.71 -11.04
C VAL A 468 -3.41 -16.40 -9.97
N ASP A 469 -3.75 -17.65 -9.71
CA ASP A 469 -3.07 -18.54 -8.76
C ASP A 469 -1.65 -18.95 -9.22
N ILE A 470 -0.61 -18.37 -8.60
CA ILE A 470 0.81 -18.60 -8.94
C ILE A 470 1.55 -19.24 -7.76
N TYR A 471 2.28 -20.32 -8.04
CA TYR A 471 3.01 -21.10 -7.04
C TYR A 471 4.50 -21.23 -7.40
N LEU A 472 5.34 -21.54 -6.40
CA LEU A 472 6.74 -21.91 -6.64
C LEU A 472 6.83 -23.22 -7.43
N CYS A 473 7.73 -23.26 -8.42
CA CYS A 473 7.86 -24.38 -9.34
C CYS A 473 9.18 -25.14 -9.13
N ASN A 474 9.07 -26.47 -9.03
CA ASN A 474 10.21 -27.38 -8.88
C ASN A 474 10.57 -28.14 -10.18
N ASP A 475 10.07 -27.72 -11.35
CA ASP A 475 10.46 -28.31 -12.63
C ASP A 475 11.91 -27.99 -12.98
N LYS A 476 12.53 -28.81 -13.84
CA LYS A 476 13.93 -28.61 -14.27
C LYS A 476 14.15 -27.28 -15.01
N ILE A 477 13.16 -26.83 -15.76
CA ILE A 477 13.16 -25.56 -16.47
C ILE A 477 12.02 -24.73 -15.92
N THR A 478 12.32 -23.60 -15.27
CA THR A 478 11.33 -22.73 -14.66
C THR A 478 11.86 -21.30 -14.53
N ASN A 479 10.96 -20.32 -14.45
CA ASN A 479 11.25 -18.96 -13.96
C ASN A 479 11.01 -18.83 -12.44
N ARG A 480 11.04 -19.96 -11.71
CA ARG A 480 10.66 -20.18 -10.30
C ARG A 480 9.16 -20.34 -10.05
N TYR A 481 8.31 -20.09 -11.03
CA TYR A 481 6.87 -20.06 -10.84
C TYR A 481 6.12 -20.95 -11.84
N TYR A 482 4.91 -21.36 -11.47
CA TYR A 482 3.94 -21.97 -12.37
C TYR A 482 2.53 -21.45 -12.03
N VAL A 483 1.62 -21.45 -13.00
CA VAL A 483 0.19 -21.16 -12.77
C VAL A 483 -0.51 -22.44 -12.38
N GLY A 484 -1.18 -22.45 -11.23
CA GLY A 484 -1.81 -23.61 -10.63
C GLY A 484 -3.25 -23.33 -10.21
N LYS A 485 -3.87 -24.31 -9.55
CA LYS A 485 -5.26 -24.23 -9.04
C LYS A 485 -6.32 -23.80 -10.09
N THR A 486 -5.94 -23.79 -11.37
CA THR A 486 -6.78 -23.36 -12.48
C THR A 486 -8.13 -24.07 -12.47
N GLU A 487 -9.18 -23.36 -12.81
CA GLU A 487 -10.53 -23.89 -12.92
C GLU A 487 -11.05 -23.85 -14.36
N ALA A 488 -12.01 -24.72 -14.66
CA ALA A 488 -12.69 -24.71 -15.94
C ALA A 488 -13.32 -23.34 -16.22
N GLY A 489 -12.99 -22.78 -17.39
CA GLY A 489 -13.44 -21.46 -17.85
C GLY A 489 -12.41 -20.34 -17.66
N GLU A 490 -11.38 -20.55 -16.84
CA GLU A 490 -10.29 -19.59 -16.67
C GLU A 490 -9.37 -19.52 -17.88
N TRP A 491 -8.70 -18.39 -18.06
CA TRP A 491 -7.78 -18.21 -19.18
C TRP A 491 -6.73 -17.15 -18.93
N LEU A 492 -5.62 -17.27 -19.67
CA LEU A 492 -4.47 -16.37 -19.63
C LEU A 492 -4.14 -15.89 -21.05
N GLN A 493 -3.95 -14.59 -21.24
CA GLN A 493 -3.52 -14.01 -22.52
C GLN A 493 -2.04 -13.69 -22.53
N TYR A 494 -1.39 -13.91 -23.68
CA TYR A 494 0.01 -13.61 -23.93
C TYR A 494 0.16 -12.84 -25.23
N THR A 495 0.81 -11.68 -25.15
CA THR A 495 1.29 -10.94 -26.31
C THR A 495 2.69 -11.43 -26.69
N ILE A 496 2.83 -11.98 -27.90
CA ILE A 496 4.10 -12.50 -28.44
C ILE A 496 4.44 -11.86 -29.79
N THR A 497 5.71 -11.64 -30.06
CA THR A 497 6.21 -11.10 -31.33
C THR A 497 6.86 -12.20 -32.16
N ALA A 498 6.23 -12.60 -33.26
CA ALA A 498 6.74 -13.63 -34.15
C ALA A 498 7.70 -13.05 -35.21
N LYS A 499 8.86 -13.68 -35.36
CA LYS A 499 9.89 -13.26 -36.34
C LYS A 499 9.46 -13.46 -37.80
N ALA A 500 8.53 -14.38 -38.07
CA ALA A 500 8.08 -14.73 -39.40
C ALA A 500 6.58 -15.06 -39.41
N ASP A 501 5.96 -14.85 -40.57
CA ASP A 501 4.60 -15.30 -40.85
C ASP A 501 4.67 -16.77 -41.28
N LYS A 502 4.30 -17.70 -40.38
CA LYS A 502 4.35 -19.15 -40.65
C LYS A 502 3.56 -19.94 -39.61
N ASN A 503 3.49 -21.25 -39.85
CA ASN A 503 3.05 -22.22 -38.87
C ASN A 503 4.19 -22.56 -37.89
N TYR A 504 3.86 -22.56 -36.60
CA TYR A 504 4.76 -22.87 -35.49
C TYR A 504 4.34 -24.15 -34.77
N LEU A 505 5.30 -24.79 -34.10
CA LEU A 505 5.08 -25.86 -33.13
C LEU A 505 5.04 -25.25 -31.71
N PHE A 506 3.96 -25.52 -30.98
CA PHE A 506 3.84 -25.17 -29.57
C PHE A 506 4.11 -26.42 -28.72
N GLN A 507 5.05 -26.31 -27.78
CA GLN A 507 5.34 -27.34 -26.78
C GLN A 507 4.93 -26.83 -25.41
N ILE A 508 3.85 -27.38 -24.87
CA ILE A 508 3.22 -26.89 -23.64
C ILE A 508 3.65 -27.78 -22.47
N ARG A 509 4.29 -27.18 -21.47
CA ARG A 509 4.80 -27.86 -20.26
C ARG A 509 3.77 -27.77 -19.15
N TYR A 510 3.17 -28.91 -18.80
CA TYR A 510 2.02 -28.97 -17.90
C TYR A 510 2.15 -30.11 -16.88
N SER A 511 1.35 -30.05 -15.82
CA SER A 511 1.11 -31.11 -14.85
C SER A 511 -0.39 -31.20 -14.58
N SER A 512 -0.99 -32.38 -14.68
CA SER A 512 -2.40 -32.58 -14.35
C SER A 512 -2.62 -33.96 -13.72
N ARG A 513 -3.42 -34.02 -12.65
CA ARG A 513 -3.74 -35.29 -11.96
C ARG A 513 -4.74 -36.16 -12.73
N LYS A 514 -5.55 -35.53 -13.59
CA LYS A 514 -6.61 -36.18 -14.37
C LYS A 514 -6.37 -35.92 -15.86
N ALA A 515 -7.10 -36.63 -16.71
CA ALA A 515 -7.14 -36.27 -18.12
C ALA A 515 -7.85 -34.92 -18.21
N SER A 516 -7.21 -33.96 -18.86
CA SER A 516 -7.69 -32.58 -18.95
C SER A 516 -7.57 -32.07 -20.37
N LYS A 517 -8.15 -30.91 -20.64
CA LYS A 517 -8.00 -30.21 -21.91
C LYS A 517 -7.71 -28.73 -21.68
N ILE A 518 -7.00 -28.16 -22.65
CA ILE A 518 -6.86 -26.71 -22.81
C ILE A 518 -7.18 -26.32 -24.24
N LYS A 519 -7.66 -25.10 -24.43
CA LYS A 519 -7.91 -24.51 -25.75
C LYS A 519 -6.94 -23.35 -25.98
N LEU A 520 -6.37 -23.30 -27.18
CA LEU A 520 -5.63 -22.15 -27.69
C LEU A 520 -6.54 -21.35 -28.61
N GLU A 521 -6.59 -20.04 -28.43
CA GLU A 521 -7.31 -19.13 -29.31
C GLU A 521 -6.60 -17.78 -29.44
N THR A 522 -6.97 -16.99 -30.44
CA THR A 522 -6.55 -15.58 -30.52
C THR A 522 -7.34 -14.73 -29.52
N ALA A 523 -6.87 -13.52 -29.22
CA ALA A 523 -7.62 -12.58 -28.36
C ALA A 523 -9.06 -12.24 -28.85
N SER A 524 -9.37 -12.41 -30.14
CA SER A 524 -10.72 -12.23 -30.68
C SER A 524 -11.62 -13.48 -30.56
N GLY A 525 -11.15 -14.55 -29.91
CA GLY A 525 -11.89 -15.80 -29.73
C GLY A 525 -11.77 -16.79 -30.90
N LYS A 526 -11.00 -16.47 -31.96
CA LYS A 526 -10.77 -17.42 -33.06
C LYS A 526 -9.99 -18.65 -32.54
N PRO A 527 -10.54 -19.88 -32.64
CA PRO A 527 -9.85 -21.08 -32.20
C PRO A 527 -8.56 -21.32 -33.00
N LEU A 528 -7.51 -21.76 -32.31
CA LEU A 528 -6.23 -22.18 -32.88
C LEU A 528 -6.01 -23.69 -32.71
N ALA A 529 -6.29 -24.24 -31.53
CA ALA A 529 -6.23 -25.68 -31.27
C ALA A 529 -6.98 -26.07 -29.99
N THR A 530 -7.40 -27.33 -29.90
CA THR A 530 -7.80 -27.99 -28.66
C THR A 530 -6.75 -29.04 -28.33
N VAL A 531 -6.28 -29.07 -27.08
CA VAL A 531 -5.14 -29.88 -26.66
C VAL A 531 -5.56 -30.79 -25.52
N SER A 532 -5.54 -32.10 -25.78
CA SER A 532 -5.75 -33.12 -24.74
C SER A 532 -4.47 -33.30 -23.92
N LEU A 533 -4.61 -33.25 -22.60
CA LEU A 533 -3.55 -33.39 -21.62
C LEU A 533 -3.72 -34.75 -20.91
N SER A 534 -2.82 -35.68 -21.19
CA SER A 534 -2.77 -36.96 -20.47
C SER A 534 -2.41 -36.72 -19.00
N PRO A 535 -2.98 -37.50 -18.05
CA PRO A 535 -2.61 -37.40 -16.64
C PRO A 535 -1.10 -37.57 -16.46
N THR A 536 -0.50 -36.73 -15.63
CA THR A 536 0.91 -36.83 -15.21
C THR A 536 1.05 -37.53 -13.87
N GLY A 537 -0.06 -37.85 -13.20
CA GLY A 537 -0.08 -38.55 -11.93
C GLY A 537 -0.12 -37.60 -10.74
N LYS A 538 1.04 -37.28 -10.14
CA LYS A 538 1.13 -36.43 -8.94
C LYS A 538 1.25 -34.95 -9.29
N LYS A 539 0.97 -34.08 -8.31
CA LYS A 539 1.18 -32.62 -8.42
C LYS A 539 2.67 -32.35 -8.74
N GLU A 540 2.93 -31.41 -9.65
CA GLU A 540 4.28 -31.02 -10.09
C GLU A 540 5.11 -32.16 -10.70
N HIS A 541 4.44 -33.18 -11.25
CA HIS A 541 5.07 -34.09 -12.20
C HIS A 541 4.76 -33.61 -13.62
N TRP A 542 5.81 -33.19 -14.34
CA TRP A 542 5.66 -32.36 -15.54
C TRP A 542 5.86 -33.15 -16.84
N ASN A 543 4.90 -33.04 -17.75
CA ASN A 543 4.96 -33.56 -19.11
C ASN A 543 4.89 -32.43 -20.15
N THR A 544 5.24 -32.75 -21.39
CA THR A 544 5.17 -31.80 -22.52
C THR A 544 4.29 -32.36 -23.62
N VAL A 545 3.25 -31.62 -24.00
CA VAL A 545 2.41 -31.92 -25.17
C VAL A 545 2.80 -31.02 -26.33
N SER A 546 2.77 -31.56 -27.55
CA SER A 546 3.15 -30.85 -28.78
C SER A 546 1.92 -30.57 -29.65
N VAL A 547 1.76 -29.31 -30.06
CA VAL A 547 0.67 -28.83 -30.91
C VAL A 547 1.28 -28.22 -32.17
N LYS A 548 1.08 -28.89 -33.31
CA LYS A 548 1.63 -28.45 -34.60
C LYS A 548 0.67 -27.49 -35.31
N ASN A 549 1.19 -26.79 -36.31
CA ASN A 549 0.42 -25.98 -37.25
C ASN A 549 -0.32 -24.78 -36.62
N ILE A 550 0.25 -24.16 -35.59
CA ILE A 550 -0.29 -22.90 -35.06
C ILE A 550 0.24 -21.74 -35.90
N HIS A 551 -0.64 -21.13 -36.68
CA HIS A 551 -0.27 -20.01 -37.55
C HIS A 551 -0.12 -18.70 -36.74
N LEU A 552 1.05 -18.07 -36.85
CA LEU A 552 1.31 -16.73 -36.30
C LEU A 552 1.75 -15.81 -37.43
N ARG A 553 1.25 -14.57 -37.42
CA ARG A 553 1.67 -13.51 -38.35
C ARG A 553 2.99 -12.92 -37.92
N LYS A 554 3.82 -12.46 -38.86
CA LYS A 554 5.02 -11.69 -38.50
C LYS A 554 4.62 -10.46 -37.68
N GLY A 555 5.30 -10.21 -36.57
CA GLY A 555 4.98 -9.13 -35.63
C GLY A 555 4.14 -9.61 -34.44
N GLU A 556 3.34 -8.72 -33.88
CA GLU A 556 2.57 -8.98 -32.66
C GLU A 556 1.41 -9.97 -32.90
N ASN A 557 1.26 -10.94 -32.00
CA ASN A 557 0.13 -11.88 -31.93
C ASN A 557 -0.31 -11.99 -30.47
N LYS A 558 -1.62 -12.00 -30.21
CA LYS A 558 -2.19 -12.23 -28.88
C LYS A 558 -2.88 -13.59 -28.82
N ILE A 559 -2.40 -14.45 -27.93
CA ILE A 559 -2.88 -15.83 -27.77
C ILE A 559 -3.45 -16.01 -26.37
N ARG A 560 -4.57 -16.71 -26.26
CA ARG A 560 -5.15 -17.15 -25.00
C ARG A 560 -4.99 -18.64 -24.82
N ILE A 561 -4.65 -19.05 -23.60
CA ILE A 561 -4.73 -20.42 -23.12
C ILE A 561 -5.94 -20.49 -22.18
N ILE A 562 -6.93 -21.31 -22.52
CA ILE A 562 -8.15 -21.51 -21.75
C ILE A 562 -8.10 -22.91 -21.12
N PHE A 563 -8.43 -23.00 -19.83
CA PHE A 563 -8.55 -24.25 -19.11
C PHE A 563 -9.97 -24.81 -19.25
N GLU A 564 -10.12 -26.00 -19.83
CA GLU A 564 -11.45 -26.65 -19.96
C GLU A 564 -11.76 -27.56 -18.75
N ASN A 565 -10.79 -27.76 -17.86
CA ASN A 565 -10.91 -28.60 -16.68
C ASN A 565 -10.11 -28.02 -15.53
N ASP A 566 -10.55 -28.33 -14.32
CA ASP A 566 -9.86 -27.90 -13.10
C ASP A 566 -8.52 -28.63 -12.89
N GLY A 567 -7.60 -27.96 -12.19
CA GLY A 567 -6.36 -28.55 -11.67
C GLY A 567 -5.26 -28.77 -12.71
N VAL A 568 -5.24 -28.00 -13.80
CA VAL A 568 -4.15 -28.01 -14.78
C VAL A 568 -3.07 -27.02 -14.35
N ASN A 569 -1.92 -27.54 -13.91
CA ASN A 569 -0.76 -26.70 -13.66
C ASN A 569 -0.02 -26.43 -14.97
N LEU A 570 0.33 -25.16 -15.22
CA LEU A 570 1.04 -24.72 -16.42
C LEU A 570 2.35 -24.02 -16.04
N ASN A 571 3.48 -24.50 -16.55
CA ASN A 571 4.80 -23.92 -16.29
C ASN A 571 5.20 -22.94 -17.40
N TYR A 572 5.28 -23.42 -18.64
CA TYR A 572 5.60 -22.61 -19.81
C TYR A 572 5.04 -23.24 -21.09
N PHE A 573 5.08 -22.47 -22.17
CA PHE A 573 5.03 -23.02 -23.53
C PHE A 573 6.22 -22.53 -24.35
N GLU A 574 6.69 -23.37 -25.26
CA GLU A 574 7.81 -23.08 -26.16
C GLU A 574 7.31 -23.10 -27.60
N VAL A 575 7.59 -22.02 -28.33
CA VAL A 575 7.18 -21.82 -29.71
C VAL A 575 8.38 -22.04 -30.62
N LYS A 576 8.27 -22.95 -31.59
CA LYS A 576 9.36 -23.39 -32.49
C LYS A 576 9.04 -23.17 -33.97
#